data_AF-A0A1M5WEI8-F1
#
_entry.id   AF-A0A1M5WEI8-F1
#
_cell.length_a   1.000
_cell.length_b   1.000
_cell.length_c   1.000
_cell.angle_alpha   90.00
_cell.angle_beta   90.00
_cell.angle_gamma   90.00
#
_symmetry.space_group_name_H-M   'P 1'
#
loop_
_entity.id
_entity.type
_entity.pdbx_description
1 polymer ?
#
loop_
_entity_poly.entity_id
_entity_poly.type
_entity_poly.pdbx_seq_one_letter_code
_entity_poly.pdbx_strand_id
1 'polypeptide(L)'
;MERIIIDGQQRITTTVLLLKAIHDSLDENDNEEMSHKEEIYETYIINKYVDEKYKLKLKPVEEDMKAYTDLIESTLSNGNSKIYTNYQILMNLISNSDYTTRQIYDALSLVQIVYISLDKNSRSENPQLIFESLNSTGLSLTEADLIRNFILMGLEYEEQIEFYRKYWLNIEKLLPNARISEFVRDFLTMKTGYTPNKNKVYATFKKYYIRNNYTSEEILKDLLRYSQYYHWFINSESGTNDIDEWLWELEYMKSTVVYPYLLELFDDYFEKKIISKDELLGTMSIINSYLYRRTICNIPTNALNKVFASMAKSVDDLRKQGKSHIEAVTDFLMSKAGSSIFPRDAQFKKSFVELDIYNRGNKLALFTLYNIEKHQHKEIVEFDQLTVEHIMPQTLTPKWNIDLGKDGDEVHKLYKDTIGNLTITKYNSEISNKSFEDKKDIYSNSNIKLTRDITNFEKWNKNSIIGRANSLFERANEIWELPVDDYINVTQENLITGEEYSIMDNVDVTGYKPTALIIDNDRIPISSWKDMLVEMCDFLLNFDRELFYSLLDNKNFRKLISRNADDIRKEEQLAEGLYLETNLNANDILNYVRLLTTEFDMEEFIDFTVRY
;
A
#
# COMPACT_ATOMS: atom_id res chain seq x y z
N MET A 1 -32.98 23.11 -24.55
CA MET A 1 -33.09 22.02 -23.57
C MET A 1 -31.67 21.58 -23.25
N GLU A 2 -31.28 21.58 -21.99
CA GLU A 2 -29.92 21.20 -21.55
C GLU A 2 -29.81 19.68 -21.51
N ARG A 3 -28.69 19.13 -21.97
CA ARG A 3 -28.40 17.68 -21.94
C ARG A 3 -27.18 17.45 -21.08
N ILE A 4 -27.26 16.46 -20.21
CA ILE A 4 -26.14 16.05 -19.34
C ILE A 4 -25.40 14.92 -20.05
N ILE A 5 -24.08 15.05 -20.16
CA ILE A 5 -23.21 14.04 -20.75
C ILE A 5 -22.69 13.15 -19.62
N ILE A 6 -23.03 11.87 -19.67
CA ILE A 6 -22.67 10.88 -18.64
C ILE A 6 -21.30 10.26 -18.95
N ASP A 7 -21.02 10.01 -20.23
CA ASP A 7 -19.73 9.51 -20.73
C ASP A 7 -19.39 10.17 -22.07
N GLY A 8 -18.09 10.24 -22.40
CA GLY A 8 -17.59 10.88 -23.61
C GLY A 8 -17.26 12.36 -23.46
N GLN A 9 -17.30 12.90 -22.22
CA GLN A 9 -16.97 14.30 -21.94
C GLN A 9 -15.57 14.67 -22.48
N GLN A 10 -14.56 13.85 -22.24
CA GLN A 10 -13.20 14.09 -22.75
C GLN A 10 -13.17 14.16 -24.29
N ARG A 11 -13.83 13.22 -24.98
CA ARG A 11 -13.89 13.17 -26.45
C ARG A 11 -14.58 14.41 -27.02
N ILE A 12 -15.69 14.83 -26.40
CA ILE A 12 -16.44 16.02 -26.80
C ILE A 12 -15.62 17.28 -26.55
N THR A 13 -15.00 17.43 -25.38
CA THR A 13 -14.12 18.56 -25.07
C THR A 13 -12.97 18.65 -26.06
N THR A 14 -12.26 17.56 -26.34
CA THR A 14 -11.19 17.54 -27.35
C THR A 14 -11.69 17.93 -28.73
N THR A 15 -12.88 17.46 -29.13
CA THR A 15 -13.47 17.80 -30.44
C THR A 15 -13.79 19.29 -30.53
N VAL A 16 -14.36 19.88 -29.47
CA VAL A 16 -14.65 21.32 -29.42
C VAL A 16 -13.37 22.16 -29.42
N LEU A 17 -12.33 21.73 -28.70
CA LEU A 17 -11.02 22.39 -28.73
C LEU A 17 -10.37 22.31 -30.12
N LEU A 18 -10.53 21.19 -30.82
CA LEU A 18 -10.06 21.04 -32.20
C LEU A 18 -10.81 22.00 -33.13
N LEU A 19 -12.14 22.11 -33.00
CA LEU A 19 -12.94 23.08 -33.76
C LEU A 19 -12.51 24.53 -33.48
N LYS A 20 -12.19 24.87 -32.23
CA LYS A 20 -11.62 26.19 -31.89
C LYS A 20 -10.24 26.41 -32.53
N ALA A 21 -9.38 25.40 -32.51
CA ALA A 21 -8.06 25.49 -33.14
C ALA A 21 -8.16 25.66 -34.67
N ILE A 22 -9.08 24.94 -35.32
CA ILE A 22 -9.41 25.11 -36.74
C ILE A 22 -9.91 26.53 -36.98
N HIS A 23 -10.88 27.01 -36.20
CA HIS A 23 -11.42 28.37 -36.28
C HIS A 23 -10.30 29.43 -36.20
N ASP A 24 -9.35 29.27 -35.29
CA ASP A 24 -8.27 30.24 -35.10
C ASP A 24 -7.15 30.15 -36.15
N SER A 25 -7.09 29.04 -36.90
CA SER A 25 -6.11 28.81 -37.96
C SER A 25 -6.59 29.26 -39.35
N LEU A 26 -7.85 29.68 -39.49
CA LEU A 26 -8.43 30.22 -40.72
C LEU A 26 -8.12 31.73 -40.87
N ASP A 27 -7.78 32.16 -42.09
CA ASP A 27 -7.45 33.54 -42.45
C ASP A 27 -8.70 34.41 -42.54
N GLU A 28 -8.73 35.49 -41.76
CA GLU A 28 -9.84 36.45 -41.74
C GLU A 28 -9.86 37.36 -42.98
N ASN A 29 -8.76 37.42 -43.73
CA ASN A 29 -8.67 38.22 -44.95
C ASN A 29 -9.18 37.48 -46.20
N ASP A 30 -9.40 36.17 -46.09
CA ASP A 30 -10.04 35.37 -47.12
C ASP A 30 -11.55 35.25 -46.84
N ASN A 31 -12.38 35.69 -47.79
CA ASN A 31 -13.84 35.72 -47.59
C ASN A 31 -14.45 34.31 -47.42
N GLU A 32 -13.87 33.29 -48.07
CA GLU A 32 -14.35 31.91 -47.96
C GLU A 32 -13.95 31.33 -46.60
N GLU A 33 -12.72 31.54 -46.14
CA GLU A 33 -12.28 31.10 -44.82
C GLU A 33 -12.98 31.87 -43.69
N MET A 34 -13.25 33.16 -43.84
CA MET A 34 -14.03 33.96 -42.89
C MET A 34 -15.47 33.44 -42.73
N SER A 35 -16.12 33.04 -43.82
CA SER A 35 -17.46 32.42 -43.76
C SER A 35 -17.43 31.11 -42.97
N HIS A 36 -16.39 30.30 -43.13
CA HIS A 36 -16.24 29.05 -42.37
C HIS A 36 -15.92 29.28 -40.90
N LYS A 37 -15.17 30.34 -40.60
CA LYS A 37 -14.89 30.77 -39.23
C LYS A 37 -16.19 31.11 -38.49
N GLU A 38 -17.07 31.90 -39.12
CA GLU A 38 -18.40 32.22 -38.59
C GLU A 38 -19.27 30.95 -38.43
N GLU A 39 -19.27 30.06 -39.42
CA GLU A 39 -20.00 28.79 -39.37
C GLU A 39 -19.58 27.95 -38.15
N ILE A 40 -18.27 27.74 -37.94
CA ILE A 40 -17.76 26.94 -36.84
C ILE A 40 -18.16 27.55 -35.50
N TYR A 41 -17.98 28.86 -35.36
CA TYR A 41 -18.25 29.56 -34.11
C TYR A 41 -19.74 29.52 -33.75
N GLU A 42 -20.61 29.89 -34.68
CA GLU A 42 -22.06 29.97 -34.44
C GLU A 42 -22.74 28.59 -34.37
N THR A 43 -22.18 27.57 -35.03
CA THR A 43 -22.77 26.23 -35.09
C THR A 43 -22.30 25.32 -33.96
N TYR A 44 -21.04 25.39 -33.53
CA TYR A 44 -20.48 24.40 -32.61
C TYR A 44 -19.96 24.97 -31.30
N ILE A 45 -19.58 26.24 -31.25
CA ILE A 45 -18.97 26.84 -30.05
C ILE A 45 -20.01 27.58 -29.21
N ILE A 46 -20.86 28.41 -29.84
CA ILE A 46 -21.86 29.23 -29.13
C ILE A 46 -23.31 28.93 -29.52
N ASN A 47 -24.23 29.29 -28.62
CA ASN A 47 -25.65 29.43 -28.89
C ASN A 47 -25.98 30.93 -29.04
N LYS A 48 -26.22 31.38 -30.26
CA LYS A 48 -26.39 32.80 -30.59
C LYS A 48 -27.63 33.46 -29.96
N TYR A 49 -28.72 32.71 -29.80
CA TYR A 49 -30.05 33.25 -29.46
C TYR A 49 -30.54 32.85 -28.06
N VAL A 50 -29.63 32.77 -27.08
CA VAL A 50 -29.96 32.41 -25.69
C VAL A 50 -29.30 33.37 -24.70
N ASP A 51 -29.76 33.35 -23.44
CA ASP A 51 -29.15 34.10 -22.35
C ASP A 51 -27.65 33.78 -22.20
N GLU A 52 -26.86 34.73 -21.70
CA GLU A 52 -25.40 34.58 -21.52
C GLU A 52 -24.99 33.29 -20.80
N LYS A 53 -25.75 32.88 -19.78
CA LYS A 53 -25.51 31.63 -19.02
C LYS A 53 -25.61 30.33 -19.85
N TYR A 54 -26.19 30.39 -21.04
CA TYR A 54 -26.32 29.26 -21.98
C TYR A 54 -25.58 29.51 -23.31
N LYS A 55 -24.83 30.61 -23.40
CA LYS A 55 -24.17 31.05 -24.63
C LYS A 55 -23.08 30.08 -25.08
N LEU A 56 -22.33 29.46 -24.17
CA LEU A 56 -21.40 28.38 -24.52
C LEU A 56 -22.16 27.06 -24.72
N LYS A 57 -21.89 26.35 -25.82
CA LYS A 57 -22.54 25.06 -26.12
C LYS A 57 -22.07 23.93 -25.21
N LEU A 58 -20.76 23.90 -24.94
CA LEU A 58 -20.16 22.97 -23.99
C LEU A 58 -19.92 23.69 -22.67
N LYS A 59 -20.38 23.07 -21.58
CA LYS A 59 -20.05 23.48 -20.22
C LYS A 59 -19.15 22.40 -19.60
N PRO A 60 -17.84 22.64 -19.49
CA PRO A 60 -16.95 21.71 -18.81
C PRO A 60 -17.21 21.75 -17.29
N VAL A 61 -16.51 20.88 -16.55
CA VAL A 61 -16.50 20.91 -15.09
C VAL A 61 -16.02 22.28 -14.56
N GLU A 62 -16.44 22.63 -13.36
CA GLU A 62 -16.26 23.97 -12.79
C GLU A 62 -14.79 24.42 -12.74
N GLU A 63 -13.87 23.50 -12.46
CA GLU A 63 -12.42 23.77 -12.42
C GLU A 63 -11.86 24.23 -13.77
N ASP A 64 -12.40 23.71 -14.87
CA ASP A 64 -11.97 24.01 -16.24
C ASP A 64 -12.79 25.17 -16.85
N MET A 65 -13.94 25.52 -16.27
CA MET A 65 -14.90 26.48 -16.85
C MET A 65 -14.27 27.85 -17.13
N LYS A 66 -13.44 28.33 -16.21
CA LYS A 66 -12.76 29.62 -16.39
C LYS A 66 -11.78 29.58 -17.56
N ALA A 67 -10.85 28.62 -17.55
CA ALA A 67 -9.85 28.49 -18.60
C ALA A 67 -10.48 28.23 -19.98
N TYR A 68 -11.57 27.47 -20.02
CA TYR A 68 -12.34 27.23 -21.23
C TYR A 68 -13.02 28.50 -21.73
N THR A 69 -13.69 29.26 -20.85
CA THR A 69 -14.36 30.52 -21.22
C THR A 69 -13.35 31.54 -21.74
N ASP A 70 -12.24 31.72 -21.03
CA ASP A 70 -11.16 32.64 -21.42
C ASP A 70 -10.60 32.28 -22.81
N LEU A 71 -10.40 30.98 -23.09
CA LEU A 71 -9.94 30.49 -24.39
C LEU A 71 -10.96 30.77 -25.51
N ILE A 72 -12.25 30.56 -25.27
CA ILE A 72 -13.30 30.78 -26.28
C ILE A 72 -13.47 32.28 -26.57
N GLU A 73 -13.41 33.13 -25.54
CA GLU A 73 -13.54 34.59 -25.67
C GLU A 73 -12.25 35.26 -26.17
N SER A 74 -11.19 34.49 -26.42
CA SER A 74 -9.87 34.98 -26.87
C SER A 74 -9.29 36.05 -25.93
N THR A 75 -9.61 35.99 -24.64
CA THR A 75 -8.99 36.82 -23.61
C THR A 75 -7.65 36.18 -23.24
N LEU A 76 -6.57 37.00 -23.20
CA LEU A 76 -5.21 36.54 -22.90
C LEU A 76 -5.15 35.82 -21.54
N SER A 77 -5.18 34.49 -21.55
CA SER A 77 -4.97 33.65 -20.38
C SER A 77 -3.58 33.01 -20.46
N ASN A 78 -2.59 33.65 -19.82
CA ASN A 78 -1.29 33.04 -19.49
C ASN A 78 -1.46 32.02 -18.35
N GLY A 79 -2.07 30.87 -18.61
CA GLY A 79 -2.38 29.88 -17.58
C GLY A 79 -1.83 28.48 -17.88
N ASN A 80 -1.23 27.83 -16.86
CA ASN A 80 -0.87 26.41 -16.81
C ASN A 80 -2.11 25.48 -16.77
N SER A 81 -3.17 25.75 -17.54
CA SER A 81 -4.36 24.89 -17.61
C SER A 81 -4.19 23.81 -18.68
N LYS A 82 -4.64 22.58 -18.37
CA LYS A 82 -4.67 21.47 -19.33
C LYS A 82 -5.51 21.81 -20.58
N ILE A 83 -6.57 22.61 -20.44
CA ILE A 83 -7.39 23.06 -21.57
C ILE A 83 -6.54 23.87 -22.55
N TYR A 84 -5.79 24.85 -22.04
CA TYR A 84 -4.92 25.67 -22.87
C TYR A 84 -3.75 24.87 -23.46
N THR A 85 -3.10 24.02 -22.66
CA THR A 85 -2.04 23.13 -23.14
C THR A 85 -2.52 22.23 -24.28
N ASN A 86 -3.69 21.60 -24.13
CA ASN A 86 -4.26 20.75 -25.16
C ASN A 86 -4.63 21.53 -26.43
N TYR A 87 -5.19 22.72 -26.28
CA TYR A 87 -5.45 23.62 -27.42
C TYR A 87 -4.16 24.00 -28.17
N GLN A 88 -3.09 24.35 -27.46
CA GLN A 88 -1.79 24.66 -28.08
C GLN A 88 -1.20 23.48 -28.83
N ILE A 89 -1.34 22.27 -28.28
CA ILE A 89 -0.95 21.04 -28.98
C ILE A 89 -1.73 20.89 -30.28
N LEU A 90 -3.06 21.11 -30.26
CA LEU A 90 -3.90 21.02 -31.45
C LEU A 90 -3.52 22.06 -32.51
N MET A 91 -3.27 23.32 -32.12
CA MET A 91 -2.76 24.35 -33.03
C MET A 91 -1.45 23.93 -33.71
N ASN A 92 -0.51 23.37 -32.93
CA ASN A 92 0.78 22.90 -33.45
C ASN A 92 0.63 21.68 -34.37
N LEU A 93 -0.31 20.77 -34.07
CA LEU A 93 -0.61 19.63 -34.94
C LEU A 93 -1.22 20.08 -36.26
N ILE A 94 -2.12 21.07 -36.26
CA ILE A 94 -2.70 21.65 -37.47
C ILE A 94 -1.62 22.34 -38.29
N SER A 95 -0.77 23.15 -37.68
CA SER A 95 0.27 23.90 -38.42
C SER A 95 1.34 23.01 -39.05
N ASN A 96 1.62 21.85 -38.47
CA ASN A 96 2.59 20.88 -38.99
C ASN A 96 1.94 19.77 -39.84
N SER A 97 0.64 19.87 -40.12
CA SER A 97 -0.09 18.89 -40.92
C SER A 97 0.21 19.09 -42.42
N ASP A 98 0.29 17.98 -43.16
CA ASP A 98 0.33 18.00 -44.63
C ASP A 98 -1.05 18.35 -45.25
N TYR A 99 -2.11 18.36 -44.42
CA TYR A 99 -3.48 18.68 -44.82
C TYR A 99 -3.85 20.12 -44.46
N THR A 100 -4.64 20.77 -45.31
CA THR A 100 -5.16 22.12 -45.04
C THR A 100 -6.17 22.09 -43.88
N THR A 101 -6.33 23.21 -43.19
CA THR A 101 -7.34 23.41 -42.13
C THR A 101 -8.74 22.99 -42.59
N ARG A 102 -9.08 23.26 -43.86
CA ARG A 102 -10.34 22.83 -44.47
C ARG A 102 -10.47 21.32 -44.59
N GLN A 103 -9.43 20.64 -45.07
CA GLN A 103 -9.44 19.17 -45.19
C GLN A 103 -9.58 18.50 -43.81
N ILE A 104 -8.97 19.08 -42.78
CA ILE A 104 -9.10 18.60 -41.39
C ILE A 104 -10.54 18.80 -40.89
N TYR A 105 -11.16 19.96 -41.15
CA TYR A 105 -12.56 20.21 -40.83
C TYR A 105 -13.50 19.23 -41.55
N ASP A 106 -13.31 19.04 -42.85
CA ASP A 106 -14.12 18.12 -43.65
C ASP A 106 -13.96 16.67 -43.18
N ALA A 107 -12.77 16.28 -42.72
CA ALA A 107 -12.54 14.95 -42.16
C ALA A 107 -13.37 14.68 -40.88
N LEU A 108 -13.76 15.71 -40.12
CA LEU A 108 -14.66 15.54 -38.97
C LEU A 108 -16.04 15.02 -39.38
N SER A 109 -16.48 15.29 -40.62
CA SER A 109 -17.73 14.75 -41.15
C SER A 109 -17.68 13.23 -41.39
N LEU A 110 -16.48 12.64 -41.43
CA LEU A 110 -16.28 11.19 -41.57
C LEU A 110 -16.38 10.46 -40.22
N VAL A 111 -16.42 11.19 -39.11
CA VAL A 111 -16.51 10.61 -37.76
C VAL A 111 -17.91 10.04 -37.54
N GLN A 112 -17.98 8.75 -37.19
CA GLN A 112 -19.23 8.10 -36.82
C GLN A 112 -19.45 8.21 -35.30
N ILE A 113 -20.63 8.70 -34.92
CA ILE A 113 -21.02 8.87 -33.52
C ILE A 113 -22.10 7.87 -33.15
N VAL A 114 -21.83 7.07 -32.13
CA VAL A 114 -22.86 6.26 -31.46
C VAL A 114 -23.39 7.09 -30.29
N TYR A 115 -24.65 7.51 -30.39
CA TYR A 115 -25.33 8.29 -29.36
C TYR A 115 -26.34 7.40 -28.62
N ILE A 116 -26.18 7.31 -27.30
CA ILE A 116 -27.12 6.62 -26.41
C ILE A 116 -27.81 7.69 -25.57
N SER A 117 -29.13 7.82 -25.74
CA SER A 117 -29.96 8.71 -24.92
C SER A 117 -30.63 7.87 -23.83
N LEU A 118 -30.61 8.35 -22.59
CA LEU A 118 -31.31 7.70 -21.48
C LEU A 118 -32.57 8.48 -21.14
N ASP A 119 -33.67 7.78 -20.95
CA ASP A 119 -34.90 8.34 -20.37
C ASP A 119 -34.81 8.28 -18.84
N LYS A 120 -34.75 9.45 -18.21
CA LYS A 120 -34.72 9.60 -16.74
C LYS A 120 -35.91 8.91 -16.06
N ASN A 121 -37.03 8.73 -16.74
CA ASN A 121 -38.25 8.12 -16.18
C ASN A 121 -38.29 6.59 -16.31
N SER A 122 -37.35 5.99 -17.02
CA SER A 122 -37.30 4.56 -17.28
C SER A 122 -36.42 3.85 -16.26
N ARG A 123 -37.02 3.10 -15.32
CA ARG A 123 -36.28 2.31 -14.33
C ARG A 123 -35.34 1.26 -14.95
N SER A 124 -35.57 0.86 -16.21
CA SER A 124 -34.73 -0.10 -16.93
C SER A 124 -33.48 0.52 -17.56
N GLU A 125 -33.42 1.85 -17.70
CA GLU A 125 -32.29 2.57 -18.31
C GLU A 125 -31.42 3.20 -17.23
N ASN A 126 -30.87 2.37 -16.35
CA ASN A 126 -30.01 2.83 -15.27
C ASN A 126 -28.67 3.36 -15.85
N PRO A 127 -28.38 4.68 -15.73
CA PRO A 127 -27.16 5.27 -16.27
C PRO A 127 -25.88 4.61 -15.75
N GLN A 128 -25.90 4.15 -14.51
CA GLN A 128 -24.79 3.48 -13.86
C GLN A 128 -24.44 2.15 -14.54
N LEU A 129 -25.45 1.33 -14.88
CA LEU A 129 -25.22 0.03 -15.54
C LEU A 129 -24.67 0.21 -16.95
N ILE A 130 -25.15 1.22 -17.67
CA ILE A 130 -24.68 1.54 -19.03
C ILE A 130 -23.26 2.10 -18.98
N PHE A 131 -22.97 2.97 -18.01
CA PHE A 131 -21.62 3.48 -17.78
C PHE A 131 -20.63 2.37 -17.44
N GLU A 132 -20.99 1.44 -16.56
CA GLU A 132 -20.17 0.27 -16.21
C GLU A 132 -19.90 -0.61 -17.44
N SER A 133 -20.94 -0.89 -18.23
CA SER A 133 -20.80 -1.70 -19.45
C SER A 133 -19.85 -1.06 -20.46
N LEU A 134 -19.93 0.26 -20.66
CA LEU A 134 -19.11 0.97 -21.65
C LEU A 134 -17.63 1.09 -21.21
N ASN A 135 -17.38 1.27 -19.92
CA ASN A 135 -16.01 1.39 -19.39
C ASN A 135 -15.27 0.05 -19.26
N SER A 136 -16.00 -1.08 -19.29
CA SER A 136 -15.39 -2.42 -19.23
C SER A 136 -14.50 -2.76 -20.44
N THR A 137 -14.66 -2.05 -21.57
CA THR A 137 -13.98 -2.35 -22.85
C THR A 137 -12.91 -1.32 -23.26
N GLY A 138 -12.62 -0.31 -22.43
CA GLY A 138 -11.70 0.80 -22.75
C GLY A 138 -10.52 0.99 -21.78
N LEU A 139 -9.81 2.12 -21.90
CA LEU A 139 -8.81 2.57 -20.90
C LEU A 139 -9.53 2.70 -19.55
N SER A 140 -9.18 1.83 -18.60
CA SER A 140 -9.92 1.69 -17.34
C SER A 140 -9.83 2.96 -16.51
N LEU A 141 -10.99 3.46 -16.09
CA LEU A 141 -11.08 4.48 -15.04
C LEU A 141 -10.43 3.96 -13.77
N THR A 142 -9.94 4.89 -12.93
CA THR A 142 -9.43 4.49 -11.62
C THR A 142 -10.57 4.00 -10.73
N GLU A 143 -10.27 3.15 -9.73
CA GLU A 143 -11.27 2.69 -8.77
C GLU A 143 -11.93 3.88 -8.04
N ALA A 144 -11.15 4.94 -7.75
CA ALA A 144 -11.66 6.19 -7.20
C ALA A 144 -12.70 6.87 -8.11
N ASP A 145 -12.42 6.95 -9.42
CA ASP A 145 -13.36 7.52 -10.40
C ASP A 145 -14.65 6.68 -10.48
N LEU A 146 -14.53 5.34 -10.48
CA LEU A 146 -15.68 4.44 -10.48
C LEU A 146 -16.54 4.65 -9.23
N ILE A 147 -15.92 4.80 -8.05
CA ILE A 147 -16.61 5.03 -6.78
C ILE A 147 -17.31 6.38 -6.76
N ARG A 148 -16.64 7.47 -7.20
CA ARG A 148 -17.25 8.80 -7.34
C ARG A 148 -18.52 8.71 -8.20
N ASN A 149 -18.35 8.13 -9.38
CA ASN A 149 -19.40 8.03 -10.38
C ASN A 149 -20.57 7.20 -9.84
N PHE A 150 -20.28 6.08 -9.16
CA PHE A 150 -21.30 5.25 -8.54
C PHE A 150 -22.12 6.00 -7.50
N ILE A 151 -21.48 6.76 -6.61
CA ILE A 151 -22.17 7.49 -5.54
C ILE A 151 -23.03 8.63 -6.11
N LEU A 152 -22.55 9.34 -7.13
CA LEU A 152 -23.17 10.56 -7.65
C LEU A 152 -24.20 10.31 -8.77
N MET A 153 -24.00 9.33 -9.65
CA MET A 153 -24.84 9.14 -10.84
C MET A 153 -26.32 8.87 -10.54
N GLY A 154 -26.65 8.38 -9.34
CA GLY A 154 -28.03 8.13 -8.91
C GLY A 154 -28.78 9.36 -8.37
N LEU A 155 -28.13 10.51 -8.24
CA LEU A 155 -28.70 11.73 -7.65
C LEU A 155 -29.25 12.67 -8.72
N GLU A 156 -30.11 13.61 -8.34
CA GLU A 156 -30.52 14.70 -9.22
C GLU A 156 -29.36 15.68 -9.48
N TYR A 157 -29.40 16.42 -10.58
CA TYR A 157 -28.27 17.23 -11.05
C TYR A 157 -27.80 18.27 -10.01
N GLU A 158 -28.75 18.95 -9.37
CA GLU A 158 -28.45 19.93 -8.33
C GLU A 158 -27.77 19.27 -7.11
N GLU A 159 -28.23 18.08 -6.72
CA GLU A 159 -27.64 17.30 -5.61
C GLU A 159 -26.25 16.76 -5.98
N GLN A 160 -26.04 16.34 -7.23
CA GLN A 160 -24.73 15.91 -7.74
C GLN A 160 -23.70 17.02 -7.57
N ILE A 161 -24.03 18.25 -7.99
CA ILE A 161 -23.14 19.41 -7.85
C ILE A 161 -22.89 19.72 -6.38
N GLU A 162 -23.94 19.75 -5.56
CA GLU A 162 -23.80 20.03 -4.13
C GLU A 162 -22.88 19.00 -3.45
N PHE A 163 -23.15 17.70 -3.64
CA PHE A 163 -22.42 16.64 -2.96
C PHE A 163 -21.00 16.50 -3.48
N TYR A 164 -20.77 16.72 -4.78
CA TYR A 164 -19.43 16.80 -5.33
C TYR A 164 -18.63 17.92 -4.66
N ARG A 165 -19.16 19.15 -4.64
CA ARG A 165 -18.46 20.31 -4.04
C ARG A 165 -18.25 20.18 -2.54
N LYS A 166 -19.27 19.69 -1.84
CA LYS A 166 -19.29 19.60 -0.38
C LYS A 166 -18.42 18.47 0.16
N TYR A 167 -18.39 17.34 -0.52
CA TYR A 167 -17.70 16.14 -0.04
C TYR A 167 -16.55 15.71 -0.94
N TRP A 168 -16.85 15.30 -2.18
CA TRP A 168 -15.86 14.63 -3.02
C TRP A 168 -14.66 15.52 -3.36
N LEU A 169 -14.91 16.78 -3.71
CA LEU A 169 -13.86 17.75 -4.00
C LEU A 169 -12.93 17.98 -2.79
N ASN A 170 -13.45 17.90 -1.57
CA ASN A 170 -12.63 18.02 -0.37
C ASN A 170 -11.79 16.76 -0.13
N ILE A 171 -12.30 15.58 -0.49
CA ILE A 171 -11.50 14.33 -0.50
C ILE A 171 -10.35 14.46 -1.51
N GLU A 172 -10.61 14.93 -2.73
CA GLU A 172 -9.59 15.13 -3.78
C GLU A 172 -8.52 16.17 -3.41
N LYS A 173 -8.89 17.20 -2.62
CA LYS A 173 -7.93 18.16 -2.07
C LYS A 173 -7.02 17.55 -1.00
N LEU A 174 -7.55 16.62 -0.20
CA LEU A 174 -6.80 15.95 0.84
C LEU A 174 -5.89 14.85 0.28
N LEU A 175 -6.36 14.12 -0.73
CA LEU A 175 -5.72 12.92 -1.26
C LEU A 175 -5.64 12.97 -2.79
N PRO A 176 -4.46 12.77 -3.40
CA PRO A 176 -4.35 12.54 -4.84
C PRO A 176 -5.15 11.30 -5.30
N ASN A 177 -5.65 11.27 -6.54
CA ASN A 177 -6.50 10.16 -7.04
C ASN A 177 -5.94 8.74 -6.80
N ALA A 178 -4.63 8.55 -6.97
CA ALA A 178 -4.00 7.26 -6.69
C ALA A 178 -4.15 6.85 -5.21
N ARG A 179 -4.03 7.82 -4.30
CA ARG A 179 -4.20 7.61 -2.85
C ARG A 179 -5.65 7.42 -2.45
N ILE A 180 -6.62 7.98 -3.18
CA ILE A 180 -8.05 7.74 -2.90
C ILE A 180 -8.38 6.26 -3.09
N SER A 181 -7.84 5.61 -4.13
CA SER A 181 -8.08 4.18 -4.38
C SER A 181 -7.51 3.31 -3.24
N GLU A 182 -6.31 3.62 -2.76
CA GLU A 182 -5.69 2.96 -1.59
C GLU A 182 -6.49 3.23 -0.31
N PHE A 183 -6.87 4.48 -0.06
CA PHE A 183 -7.68 4.89 1.08
C PHE A 183 -9.00 4.12 1.14
N VAL A 184 -9.75 4.04 0.04
CA VAL A 184 -11.05 3.35 0.06
C VAL A 184 -10.85 1.85 0.28
N ARG A 185 -9.76 1.26 -0.23
CA ARG A 185 -9.41 -0.13 0.06
C ARG A 185 -9.16 -0.36 1.55
N ASP A 186 -8.43 0.52 2.22
CA ASP A 186 -8.15 0.41 3.65
C ASP A 186 -9.40 0.72 4.50
N PHE A 187 -10.23 1.67 4.07
CA PHE A 187 -11.55 1.93 4.66
C PHE A 187 -12.45 0.69 4.59
N LEU A 188 -12.51 0.02 3.45
CA LEU A 188 -13.28 -1.22 3.31
C LEU A 188 -12.68 -2.34 4.16
N THR A 189 -11.35 -2.40 4.27
CA THR A 189 -10.65 -3.38 5.12
C THR A 189 -11.07 -3.21 6.58
N MET A 190 -11.05 -1.97 7.07
CA MET A 190 -11.54 -1.62 8.40
C MET A 190 -13.01 -2.02 8.58
N LYS A 191 -13.90 -1.66 7.65
CA LYS A 191 -15.35 -1.90 7.78
C LYS A 191 -15.76 -3.36 7.63
N THR A 192 -15.01 -4.17 6.87
CA THR A 192 -15.40 -5.54 6.51
C THR A 192 -14.54 -6.61 7.17
N GLY A 193 -13.37 -6.25 7.71
CA GLY A 193 -12.38 -7.17 8.24
C GLY A 193 -11.61 -7.96 7.18
N TYR A 194 -11.75 -7.62 5.89
CA TYR A 194 -11.07 -8.25 4.76
C TYR A 194 -10.50 -7.20 3.83
N THR A 195 -9.29 -7.46 3.33
CA THR A 195 -8.59 -6.56 2.42
C THR A 195 -8.93 -6.86 0.96
N PRO A 196 -9.67 -5.98 0.24
CA PRO A 196 -10.02 -6.23 -1.14
C PRO A 196 -8.79 -6.24 -2.06
N ASN A 197 -8.83 -7.02 -3.13
CA ASN A 197 -7.85 -6.89 -4.21
C ASN A 197 -7.93 -5.47 -4.82
N LYS A 198 -6.78 -4.89 -5.20
CA LYS A 198 -6.67 -3.53 -5.76
C LYS A 198 -7.59 -3.29 -6.96
N ASN A 199 -7.81 -4.30 -7.80
CA ASN A 199 -8.66 -4.19 -8.99
C ASN A 199 -10.15 -4.52 -8.72
N LYS A 200 -10.51 -4.80 -7.46
CA LYS A 200 -11.88 -5.16 -7.04
C LYS A 200 -12.41 -4.24 -5.94
N VAL A 201 -11.77 -3.09 -5.72
CA VAL A 201 -12.14 -2.15 -4.64
C VAL A 201 -13.54 -1.61 -4.89
N TYR A 202 -13.83 -1.17 -6.12
CA TYR A 202 -15.12 -0.69 -6.56
C TYR A 202 -16.23 -1.73 -6.38
N ALA A 203 -15.99 -2.95 -6.86
CA ALA A 203 -16.96 -4.04 -6.75
C ALA A 203 -17.29 -4.36 -5.28
N THR A 204 -16.27 -4.33 -4.41
CA THR A 204 -16.43 -4.53 -2.96
C THR A 204 -17.16 -3.35 -2.32
N PHE A 205 -16.81 -2.11 -2.70
CA PHE A 205 -17.46 -0.89 -2.24
C PHE A 205 -18.95 -0.90 -2.54
N LYS A 206 -19.34 -1.23 -3.78
CA LYS A 206 -20.73 -1.34 -4.21
C LYS A 206 -21.51 -2.35 -3.37
N LYS A 207 -20.94 -3.54 -3.13
CA LYS A 207 -21.53 -4.55 -2.24
C LYS A 207 -21.70 -4.02 -0.81
N TYR A 208 -20.69 -3.36 -0.28
CA TYR A 208 -20.72 -2.76 1.05
C TYR A 208 -21.80 -1.69 1.18
N TYR A 209 -21.87 -0.76 0.22
CA TYR A 209 -22.86 0.31 0.15
C TYR A 209 -24.29 -0.25 0.17
N ILE A 210 -24.59 -1.19 -0.73
CA ILE A 210 -25.92 -1.79 -0.88
C ILE A 210 -26.29 -2.60 0.37
N ARG A 211 -25.38 -3.43 0.88
CA ARG A 211 -25.63 -4.31 2.04
C ARG A 211 -25.97 -3.52 3.30
N ASN A 212 -25.35 -2.36 3.50
CA ASN A 212 -25.59 -1.51 4.67
C ASN A 212 -26.69 -0.47 4.44
N ASN A 213 -27.32 -0.46 3.25
CA ASN A 213 -28.41 0.46 2.90
C ASN A 213 -28.03 1.95 3.11
N TYR A 214 -26.79 2.30 2.74
CA TYR A 214 -26.30 3.68 2.81
C TYR A 214 -27.01 4.58 1.80
N THR A 215 -27.22 5.83 2.17
CA THR A 215 -27.48 6.92 1.21
C THR A 215 -26.16 7.49 0.68
N SER A 216 -26.21 8.20 -0.47
CA SER A 216 -25.02 8.85 -1.03
C SER A 216 -24.42 9.90 -0.08
N GLU A 217 -25.25 10.64 0.67
CA GLU A 217 -24.72 11.65 1.60
C GLU A 217 -24.03 11.01 2.82
N GLU A 218 -24.61 9.95 3.39
CA GLU A 218 -24.02 9.27 4.56
C GLU A 218 -22.65 8.67 4.23
N ILE A 219 -22.52 7.97 3.10
CA ILE A 219 -21.23 7.38 2.73
C ILE A 219 -20.20 8.46 2.38
N LEU A 220 -20.60 9.58 1.77
CA LEU A 220 -19.70 10.70 1.47
C LEU A 220 -19.21 11.40 2.74
N LYS A 221 -20.07 11.53 3.76
CA LYS A 221 -19.66 12.04 5.08
C LYS A 221 -18.62 11.14 5.73
N ASP A 222 -18.86 9.82 5.72
CA ASP A 222 -17.89 8.85 6.23
C ASP A 222 -16.57 8.94 5.46
N LEU A 223 -16.60 8.89 4.12
CA LEU A 223 -15.40 8.96 3.29
C LEU A 223 -14.61 10.26 3.52
N LEU A 224 -15.28 11.41 3.66
CA LEU A 224 -14.61 12.68 3.95
C LEU A 224 -13.96 12.68 5.34
N ARG A 225 -14.64 12.13 6.36
CA ARG A 225 -14.07 12.03 7.72
C ARG A 225 -12.82 11.16 7.72
N TYR A 226 -12.91 9.95 7.16
CA TYR A 226 -11.77 9.02 7.15
C TYR A 226 -10.66 9.47 6.19
N SER A 227 -10.96 10.21 5.12
CA SER A 227 -9.91 10.77 4.25
C SER A 227 -9.06 11.82 4.97
N GLN A 228 -9.64 12.53 5.95
CA GLN A 228 -8.89 13.46 6.79
C GLN A 228 -7.87 12.72 7.67
N TYR A 229 -8.25 11.60 8.29
CA TYR A 229 -7.31 10.78 9.06
C TYR A 229 -6.24 10.17 8.15
N TYR A 230 -6.63 9.65 7.00
CA TYR A 230 -5.70 9.10 6.03
C TYR A 230 -4.70 10.15 5.53
N HIS A 231 -5.15 11.40 5.34
CA HIS A 231 -4.28 12.54 5.01
C HIS A 231 -3.24 12.80 6.12
N TRP A 232 -3.62 12.69 7.39
CA TRP A 232 -2.66 12.78 8.50
C TRP A 232 -1.65 11.64 8.45
N PHE A 233 -2.06 10.42 8.11
CA PHE A 233 -1.16 9.26 8.07
C PHE A 233 -0.07 9.39 7.00
N ILE A 234 -0.42 9.96 5.84
CA ILE A 234 0.54 10.10 4.73
C ILE A 234 1.47 11.31 4.85
N ASN A 235 1.11 12.30 5.66
CA ASN A 235 1.88 13.55 5.80
C ASN A 235 2.47 13.72 7.20
N SER A 236 2.08 12.89 8.16
CA SER A 236 2.44 13.03 9.58
C SER A 236 2.01 14.38 10.18
N GLU A 237 0.79 14.84 9.83
CA GLU A 237 0.27 16.18 10.16
C GLU A 237 -1.13 16.13 10.80
N SER A 238 -1.26 15.45 11.94
CA SER A 238 -2.48 15.46 12.77
C SER A 238 -2.67 16.76 13.57
N GLY A 239 -1.61 17.57 13.70
CA GLY A 239 -1.60 18.79 14.50
C GLY A 239 -1.34 18.54 15.99
N THR A 240 -0.89 17.33 16.35
CA THR A 240 -0.49 16.96 17.71
C THR A 240 0.89 16.31 17.65
N ASN A 241 1.91 16.99 18.20
CA ASN A 241 3.32 16.57 18.09
C ASN A 241 3.55 15.09 18.46
N ASP A 242 2.96 14.58 19.55
CA ASP A 242 3.16 13.19 19.96
C ASP A 242 2.62 12.18 18.93
N ILE A 243 1.53 12.53 18.25
CA ILE A 243 0.92 11.69 17.20
C ILE A 243 1.73 11.81 15.91
N ASP A 244 2.13 13.03 15.55
CA ASP A 244 2.88 13.34 14.34
C ASP A 244 4.25 12.65 14.35
N GLU A 245 4.91 12.64 15.51
CA GLU A 245 6.15 11.90 15.74
C GLU A 245 5.98 10.40 15.49
N TRP A 246 4.91 9.80 16.02
CA TRP A 246 4.63 8.39 15.80
C TRP A 246 4.30 8.06 14.34
N LEU A 247 3.52 8.93 13.68
CA LEU A 247 3.20 8.78 12.25
C LEU A 247 4.46 8.85 11.40
N TRP A 248 5.40 9.73 11.75
CA TRP A 248 6.70 9.80 11.10
C TRP A 248 7.48 8.49 11.29
N GLU A 249 7.49 7.89 12.48
CA GLU A 249 8.15 6.58 12.69
C GLU A 249 7.53 5.48 11.83
N LEU A 250 6.20 5.44 11.75
CA LEU A 250 5.47 4.48 10.94
C LEU A 250 5.75 4.64 9.44
N GLU A 251 5.76 5.89 8.95
CA GLU A 251 6.12 6.23 7.57
C GLU A 251 7.57 5.82 7.27
N TYR A 252 8.49 6.07 8.20
CA TYR A 252 9.89 5.71 8.06
C TYR A 252 10.10 4.20 7.95
N MET A 253 9.34 3.43 8.73
CA MET A 253 9.26 1.97 8.64
C MET A 253 8.45 1.46 7.44
N LYS A 254 7.82 2.35 6.65
CA LYS A 254 6.99 2.05 5.48
C LYS A 254 5.86 1.06 5.74
N SER A 255 5.29 1.10 6.94
CA SER A 255 4.31 0.11 7.39
C SER A 255 2.86 0.56 7.17
N THR A 256 2.44 0.71 5.91
CA THR A 256 1.07 1.16 5.56
C THR A 256 -0.01 0.13 5.90
N VAL A 257 0.37 -1.12 6.15
CA VAL A 257 -0.54 -2.24 6.49
C VAL A 257 -1.36 -2.00 7.77
N VAL A 258 -0.95 -1.05 8.62
CA VAL A 258 -1.67 -0.70 9.84
C VAL A 258 -2.85 0.25 9.61
N TYR A 259 -2.89 0.93 8.46
CA TYR A 259 -3.85 2.01 8.20
C TYR A 259 -5.32 1.60 8.40
N PRO A 260 -5.78 0.39 8.02
CA PRO A 260 -7.15 -0.03 8.32
C PRO A 260 -7.50 0.05 9.81
N TYR A 261 -6.63 -0.48 10.69
CA TYR A 261 -6.85 -0.40 12.14
C TYR A 261 -6.68 1.04 12.65
N LEU A 262 -5.73 1.78 12.10
CA LEU A 262 -5.46 3.16 12.49
C LEU A 262 -6.65 4.10 12.18
N LEU A 263 -7.36 3.88 11.07
CA LEU A 263 -8.60 4.60 10.74
C LEU A 263 -9.64 4.42 11.84
N GLU A 264 -9.81 3.21 12.36
CA GLU A 264 -10.75 2.93 13.44
C GLU A 264 -10.29 3.51 14.76
N LEU A 265 -9.00 3.33 15.11
CA LEU A 265 -8.40 3.85 16.33
C LEU A 265 -8.51 5.39 16.41
N PHE A 266 -8.27 6.08 15.30
CA PHE A 266 -8.40 7.54 15.23
C PHE A 266 -9.86 7.97 15.31
N ASP A 267 -10.79 7.26 14.68
CA ASP A 267 -12.22 7.53 14.78
C ASP A 267 -12.74 7.31 16.20
N ASP A 268 -12.25 6.28 16.90
CA ASP A 268 -12.54 5.98 18.30
C ASP A 268 -12.09 7.09 19.25
N TYR A 269 -10.95 7.74 18.97
CA TYR A 269 -10.44 8.86 19.76
C TYR A 269 -11.01 10.23 19.34
N PHE A 270 -10.95 10.58 18.05
CA PHE A 270 -11.27 11.92 17.56
C PHE A 270 -12.77 12.17 17.45
N GLU A 271 -13.55 11.18 16.99
CA GLU A 271 -14.98 11.33 16.75
C GLU A 271 -15.81 10.71 17.89
N LYS A 272 -15.64 9.41 18.15
CA LYS A 272 -16.49 8.67 19.09
C LYS A 272 -16.15 8.91 20.57
N LYS A 273 -14.93 9.36 20.87
CA LYS A 273 -14.43 9.62 22.23
C LYS A 273 -14.53 8.41 23.17
N ILE A 274 -14.33 7.20 22.64
CA ILE A 274 -14.44 5.95 23.42
C ILE A 274 -13.11 5.47 24.02
N ILE A 275 -11.99 6.06 23.59
CA ILE A 275 -10.67 5.86 24.17
C ILE A 275 -10.05 7.21 24.56
N SER A 276 -9.19 7.18 25.57
CA SER A 276 -8.40 8.32 26.02
C SER A 276 -7.16 8.56 25.15
N LYS A 277 -6.52 9.73 25.31
CA LYS A 277 -5.24 10.03 24.64
C LYS A 277 -4.14 9.04 25.05
N ASP A 278 -4.11 8.64 26.32
CA ASP A 278 -3.13 7.70 26.85
C ASP A 278 -3.33 6.30 26.25
N GLU A 279 -4.58 5.85 26.07
CA GLU A 279 -4.89 4.59 25.38
C GLU A 279 -4.53 4.63 23.89
N LEU A 280 -4.74 5.78 23.22
CA LEU A 280 -4.31 5.97 21.83
C LEU A 280 -2.78 5.85 21.71
N LEU A 281 -2.03 6.63 22.51
CA LEU A 281 -0.56 6.63 22.48
C LEU A 281 0.02 5.28 22.93
N GLY A 282 -0.58 4.62 23.93
CA GLY A 282 -0.18 3.29 24.36
C GLY A 282 -0.37 2.25 23.26
N THR A 283 -1.51 2.28 22.56
CA THR A 283 -1.78 1.38 21.42
C THR A 283 -0.79 1.59 20.29
N MET A 284 -0.51 2.85 19.96
CA MET A 284 0.48 3.26 18.99
C MET A 284 1.88 2.74 19.36
N SER A 285 2.30 2.90 20.62
CA SER A 285 3.58 2.36 21.11
C SER A 285 3.67 0.84 20.98
N ILE A 286 2.62 0.09 21.33
CA ILE A 286 2.57 -1.37 21.18
C ILE A 286 2.72 -1.78 19.71
N ILE A 287 2.03 -1.09 18.79
CA ILE A 287 2.11 -1.37 17.35
C ILE A 287 3.51 -1.08 16.82
N ASN A 288 4.15 0.03 17.22
CA ASN A 288 5.53 0.32 16.80
C ASN A 288 6.52 -0.71 17.33
N SER A 289 6.39 -1.13 18.58
CA SER A 289 7.20 -2.21 19.14
C SER A 289 7.02 -3.52 18.36
N TYR A 290 5.78 -3.90 18.07
CA TYR A 290 5.45 -5.09 17.29
C TYR A 290 6.08 -5.06 15.88
N LEU A 291 5.91 -3.97 15.14
CA LEU A 291 6.46 -3.82 13.78
C LEU A 291 7.99 -3.77 13.78
N TYR A 292 8.59 -3.02 14.70
CA TYR A 292 10.03 -2.85 14.78
C TYR A 292 10.72 -4.18 15.16
N ARG A 293 10.23 -4.87 16.19
CA ARG A 293 10.76 -6.18 16.60
C ARG A 293 10.67 -7.20 15.49
N ARG A 294 9.56 -7.24 14.74
CA ARG A 294 9.41 -8.13 13.57
C ARG A 294 10.43 -7.82 12.48
N THR A 295 10.67 -6.54 12.22
CA THR A 295 11.67 -6.08 11.25
C THR A 295 13.07 -6.54 11.65
N ILE A 296 13.46 -6.35 12.91
CA ILE A 296 14.76 -6.79 13.44
C ILE A 296 14.89 -8.31 13.46
N CYS A 297 13.82 -9.02 13.80
CA CYS A 297 13.78 -10.50 13.82
C CYS A 297 13.62 -11.13 12.43
N ASN A 298 13.56 -10.32 11.36
CA ASN A 298 13.40 -10.78 9.98
C ASN A 298 12.14 -11.64 9.75
N ILE A 299 11.01 -11.26 10.35
CA ILE A 299 9.75 -11.95 10.16
C ILE A 299 9.06 -11.39 8.91
N PRO A 300 8.56 -12.25 7.99
CA PRO A 300 7.85 -11.81 6.79
C PRO A 300 6.64 -10.90 7.10
N THR A 301 6.32 -9.99 6.18
CA THR A 301 5.22 -9.01 6.35
C THR A 301 3.87 -9.51 5.86
N ASN A 302 3.81 -10.63 5.16
CA ASN A 302 2.63 -11.09 4.40
C ASN A 302 1.39 -11.25 5.30
N ALA A 303 1.58 -11.74 6.53
CA ALA A 303 0.47 -11.92 7.47
C ALA A 303 -0.05 -10.62 8.10
N LEU A 304 0.67 -9.50 7.98
CA LEU A 304 0.29 -8.24 8.65
C LEU A 304 -1.04 -7.68 8.16
N ASN A 305 -1.33 -7.78 6.85
CA ASN A 305 -2.61 -7.32 6.30
C ASN A 305 -3.79 -7.96 7.03
N LYS A 306 -3.70 -9.27 7.27
CA LYS A 306 -4.74 -10.06 7.95
C LYS A 306 -4.81 -9.75 9.45
N VAL A 307 -3.66 -9.58 10.10
CA VAL A 307 -3.58 -9.17 11.50
C VAL A 307 -4.31 -7.85 11.70
N PHE A 308 -3.97 -6.80 10.93
CA PHE A 308 -4.57 -5.47 11.10
C PHE A 308 -6.00 -5.37 10.57
N ALA A 309 -6.38 -6.16 9.55
CA ALA A 309 -7.77 -6.24 9.09
C ALA A 309 -8.71 -6.84 10.17
N SER A 310 -8.25 -7.84 10.93
CA SER A 310 -9.05 -8.50 11.97
C SER A 310 -8.91 -7.88 13.36
N MET A 311 -7.95 -6.97 13.56
CA MET A 311 -7.59 -6.41 14.87
C MET A 311 -8.73 -5.65 15.51
N ALA A 312 -9.37 -4.73 14.78
CA ALA A 312 -10.49 -3.92 15.26
C ALA A 312 -11.59 -4.75 15.93
N LYS A 313 -12.14 -5.71 15.17
CA LYS A 313 -13.19 -6.61 15.66
C LYS A 313 -12.73 -7.42 16.87
N SER A 314 -11.51 -7.95 16.84
CA SER A 314 -10.98 -8.79 17.92
C SER A 314 -10.78 -7.99 19.20
N VAL A 315 -10.28 -6.75 19.09
CA VAL A 315 -10.11 -5.82 20.20
C VAL A 315 -11.48 -5.44 20.79
N ASP A 316 -12.47 -5.14 19.97
CA ASP A 316 -13.84 -4.85 20.44
C ASP A 316 -14.47 -6.05 21.16
N ASP A 317 -14.32 -7.26 20.64
CA ASP A 317 -14.81 -8.49 21.27
C ASP A 317 -14.14 -8.75 22.63
N LEU A 318 -12.85 -8.45 22.77
CA LEU A 318 -12.12 -8.54 24.04
C LEU A 318 -12.54 -7.44 25.03
N ARG A 319 -12.81 -6.22 24.57
CA ARG A 319 -13.35 -5.13 25.40
C ARG A 319 -14.74 -5.45 25.95
N LYS A 320 -15.60 -6.06 25.13
CA LYS A 320 -16.92 -6.56 25.57
C LYS A 320 -16.83 -7.63 26.66
N GLN A 321 -15.70 -8.35 26.75
CA GLN A 321 -15.42 -9.32 27.82
C GLN A 321 -14.89 -8.64 29.10
N GLY A 322 -14.79 -7.31 29.13
CA GLY A 322 -14.41 -6.52 30.30
C GLY A 322 -12.95 -6.07 30.34
N LYS A 323 -12.16 -6.32 29.29
CA LYS A 323 -10.77 -5.84 29.20
C LYS A 323 -10.72 -4.35 28.86
N SER A 324 -9.72 -3.65 29.38
CA SER A 324 -9.39 -2.29 28.91
C SER A 324 -8.94 -2.31 27.45
N HIS A 325 -8.89 -1.15 26.79
CA HIS A 325 -8.47 -1.08 25.40
C HIS A 325 -7.02 -1.59 25.21
N ILE A 326 -6.10 -1.16 26.08
CA ILE A 326 -4.69 -1.57 26.02
C ILE A 326 -4.51 -3.06 26.27
N GLU A 327 -5.22 -3.63 27.25
CA GLU A 327 -5.20 -5.09 27.49
C GLU A 327 -5.74 -5.84 26.26
N ALA A 328 -6.85 -5.41 25.68
CA ALA A 328 -7.41 -6.06 24.50
C ALA A 328 -6.44 -6.05 23.29
N VAL A 329 -5.76 -4.92 23.05
CA VAL A 329 -4.74 -4.80 21.99
C VAL A 329 -3.54 -5.71 22.28
N THR A 330 -3.04 -5.67 23.51
CA THR A 330 -1.91 -6.48 23.95
C THR A 330 -2.21 -7.96 23.76
N ASP A 331 -3.34 -8.42 24.28
CA ASP A 331 -3.73 -9.82 24.24
C ASP A 331 -3.93 -10.31 22.80
N PHE A 332 -4.52 -9.48 21.93
CA PHE A 332 -4.66 -9.80 20.51
C PHE A 332 -3.30 -10.02 19.84
N LEU A 333 -2.36 -9.08 19.96
CA LEU A 333 -1.05 -9.18 19.31
C LEU A 333 -0.17 -10.27 19.95
N MET A 334 -0.26 -10.43 21.27
CA MET A 334 0.53 -11.44 22.00
C MET A 334 0.04 -12.87 21.76
N SER A 335 -1.23 -13.05 21.38
CA SER A 335 -1.80 -14.35 21.01
C SER A 335 -1.32 -14.89 19.66
N LYS A 336 -0.73 -14.03 18.82
CA LYS A 336 -0.31 -14.41 17.46
C LYS A 336 0.89 -15.35 17.44
N ALA A 337 0.92 -16.24 16.46
CA ALA A 337 1.96 -17.23 16.24
C ALA A 337 2.47 -17.22 14.78
N GLY A 338 3.43 -18.09 14.47
CA GLY A 338 3.93 -18.28 13.10
C GLY A 338 4.54 -16.98 12.54
N SER A 339 4.20 -16.62 11.29
CA SER A 339 4.60 -15.33 10.73
C SER A 339 3.84 -14.16 11.32
N SER A 340 2.78 -14.34 12.12
CA SER A 340 2.08 -13.25 12.81
C SER A 340 2.63 -12.97 14.21
N ILE A 341 3.65 -13.71 14.66
CA ILE A 341 4.17 -13.61 16.04
C ILE A 341 4.66 -12.19 16.41
N PHE A 342 4.45 -11.82 17.68
CA PHE A 342 5.11 -10.69 18.34
C PHE A 342 6.43 -11.19 18.98
N PRO A 343 7.61 -10.81 18.45
CA PRO A 343 8.88 -11.37 18.93
C PRO A 343 9.15 -11.08 20.41
N ARG A 344 9.50 -12.13 21.15
CA ARG A 344 9.87 -12.07 22.56
C ARG A 344 11.30 -11.55 22.73
N ASP A 345 11.64 -11.10 23.94
CA ASP A 345 12.92 -10.43 24.22
C ASP A 345 14.14 -11.28 23.89
N ALA A 346 14.09 -12.59 24.14
CA ALA A 346 15.22 -13.48 23.81
C ALA A 346 15.52 -13.53 22.30
N GLN A 347 14.47 -13.62 21.47
CA GLN A 347 14.60 -13.59 20.01
C GLN A 347 15.04 -12.21 19.53
N PHE A 348 14.40 -11.16 20.06
CA PHE A 348 14.72 -9.78 19.72
C PHE A 348 16.18 -9.44 20.05
N LYS A 349 16.68 -9.82 21.23
CA LYS A 349 18.08 -9.62 21.64
C LYS A 349 19.06 -10.30 20.70
N LYS A 350 18.83 -11.59 20.44
CA LYS A 350 19.69 -12.37 19.55
C LYS A 350 19.77 -11.72 18.17
N SER A 351 18.61 -11.45 17.57
CA SER A 351 18.54 -10.81 16.26
C SER A 351 19.18 -9.43 16.27
N PHE A 352 18.86 -8.56 17.24
CA PHE A 352 19.39 -7.20 17.32
C PHE A 352 20.92 -7.15 17.34
N VAL A 353 21.56 -8.07 18.09
CA VAL A 353 23.03 -8.12 18.20
C VAL A 353 23.69 -8.68 16.94
N GLU A 354 23.08 -9.67 16.29
CA GLU A 354 23.66 -10.41 15.16
C GLU A 354 23.28 -9.84 13.79
N LEU A 355 22.25 -8.99 13.71
CA LEU A 355 21.71 -8.49 12.46
C LEU A 355 22.72 -7.62 11.69
N ASP A 356 22.96 -7.97 10.43
CA ASP A 356 23.51 -7.06 9.43
C ASP A 356 22.45 -6.00 9.07
N ILE A 357 22.31 -5.02 9.97
CA ILE A 357 21.27 -3.99 9.88
C ILE A 357 21.60 -2.96 8.80
N TYR A 358 22.88 -2.70 8.54
CA TYR A 358 23.29 -1.70 7.54
C TYR A 358 22.96 -2.16 6.11
N ASN A 359 23.30 -3.40 5.73
CA ASN A 359 23.00 -3.89 4.38
C ASN A 359 21.52 -4.16 4.17
N ARG A 360 20.78 -4.51 5.22
CA ARG A 360 19.30 -4.61 5.17
C ARG A 360 18.65 -3.27 4.85
N GLY A 361 19.23 -2.19 5.34
CA GLY A 361 18.85 -0.84 4.98
C GLY A 361 19.50 0.17 5.91
N ASN A 362 20.37 1.00 5.35
CA ASN A 362 21.00 2.13 6.03
C ASN A 362 19.96 2.97 6.81
N LYS A 363 18.76 3.15 6.24
CA LYS A 363 17.63 3.82 6.90
C LYS A 363 17.25 3.18 8.25
N LEU A 364 17.09 1.85 8.30
CA LEU A 364 16.73 1.15 9.54
C LEU A 364 17.82 1.28 10.61
N ALA A 365 19.10 1.21 10.21
CA ALA A 365 20.22 1.44 11.12
C ALA A 365 20.22 2.87 11.68
N LEU A 366 20.00 3.87 10.81
CA LEU A 366 19.90 5.27 11.19
C LEU A 366 18.74 5.51 12.17
N PHE A 367 17.55 5.00 11.83
CA PHE A 367 16.35 5.08 12.67
C PHE A 367 16.57 4.46 14.05
N THR A 368 17.20 3.28 14.09
CA THR A 368 17.49 2.58 15.35
C THR A 368 18.40 3.40 16.26
N LEU A 369 19.53 3.86 15.72
CA LEU A 369 20.52 4.62 16.49
C LEU A 369 19.99 5.99 16.91
N TYR A 370 19.19 6.63 16.06
CA TYR A 370 18.54 7.89 16.36
C TYR A 370 17.57 7.78 17.54
N ASN A 371 16.66 6.79 17.51
CA ASN A 371 15.70 6.59 18.59
C ASN A 371 16.39 6.23 19.90
N ILE A 372 17.48 5.44 19.85
CA ILE A 372 18.31 5.17 21.04
C ILE A 372 18.95 6.45 21.60
N GLU A 373 19.49 7.33 20.75
CA GLU A 373 20.05 8.61 21.22
C GLU A 373 18.97 9.52 21.82
N LYS A 374 17.82 9.64 21.13
CA LYS A 374 16.69 10.48 21.52
C LYS A 374 16.08 10.05 22.86
N HIS A 375 15.93 8.75 23.09
CA HIS A 375 15.41 8.22 24.36
C HIS A 375 16.30 8.60 25.56
N GLN A 376 17.60 8.76 25.34
CA GLN A 376 18.54 9.15 26.40
C GLN A 376 18.62 10.66 26.64
N HIS A 377 18.30 11.48 25.64
CA HIS A 377 18.55 12.92 25.66
C HIS A 377 17.37 13.73 25.14
N LYS A 378 16.98 14.74 25.93
CA LYS A 378 15.94 15.70 25.54
C LYS A 378 16.39 16.70 24.47
N GLU A 379 17.69 16.80 24.21
CA GLU A 379 18.21 17.65 23.14
C GLU A 379 18.00 16.97 21.80
N ILE A 380 17.12 17.54 20.98
CA ILE A 380 16.74 16.96 19.69
C ILE A 380 17.87 17.20 18.69
N VAL A 381 18.43 16.12 18.16
CA VAL A 381 19.32 16.17 17.00
C VAL A 381 18.46 16.18 15.74
N GLU A 382 18.73 17.09 14.81
CA GLU A 382 18.07 17.12 13.50
C GLU A 382 18.36 15.83 12.72
N PHE A 383 17.32 15.04 12.46
CA PHE A 383 17.43 13.71 11.85
C PHE A 383 18.02 13.74 10.43
N ASP A 384 17.57 14.68 9.59
CA ASP A 384 17.88 14.69 8.14
C ASP A 384 19.35 14.93 7.80
N GLN A 385 20.13 15.45 8.73
CA GLN A 385 21.56 15.70 8.54
C GLN A 385 22.42 14.54 9.05
N LEU A 386 21.82 13.52 9.66
CA LEU A 386 22.55 12.40 10.22
C LEU A 386 22.82 11.33 9.17
N THR A 387 24.01 10.74 9.27
CA THR A 387 24.42 9.59 8.49
C THR A 387 24.94 8.51 9.41
N VAL A 388 24.82 7.25 8.97
CA VAL A 388 25.42 6.10 9.66
C VAL A 388 26.92 6.05 9.35
N GLU A 389 27.72 5.96 10.40
CA GLU A 389 29.18 5.82 10.36
C GLU A 389 29.61 4.45 10.89
N HIS A 390 30.59 3.86 10.21
CA HIS A 390 31.20 2.58 10.55
C HIS A 390 32.43 2.78 11.43
N ILE A 391 32.36 2.38 12.71
CA ILE A 391 33.48 2.57 13.65
C ILE A 391 34.70 1.78 13.15
N MET A 392 34.55 0.47 12.98
CA MET A 392 35.42 -0.33 12.10
C MET A 392 34.97 -0.13 10.65
N PRO A 393 35.82 0.42 9.76
CA PRO A 393 35.42 0.84 8.43
C PRO A 393 35.07 -0.33 7.50
N GLN A 394 34.28 -0.04 6.46
CA GLN A 394 33.96 -1.01 5.40
C GLN A 394 35.22 -1.51 4.67
N THR A 395 36.19 -0.63 4.46
CA THR A 395 37.50 -0.99 3.88
C THR A 395 38.57 -0.90 4.97
N LEU A 396 39.12 -2.05 5.36
CA LEU A 396 40.18 -2.10 6.36
C LEU A 396 41.48 -1.47 5.82
N THR A 397 42.09 -0.62 6.64
CA THR A 397 43.44 -0.12 6.38
C THR A 397 44.49 -1.04 6.99
N PRO A 398 45.77 -0.94 6.60
CA PRO A 398 46.84 -1.73 7.22
C PRO A 398 46.89 -1.60 8.75
N LYS A 399 46.56 -0.42 9.31
CA LYS A 399 46.50 -0.21 10.76
C LYS A 399 45.38 -1.03 11.40
N TRP A 400 44.19 -1.06 10.80
CA TRP A 400 43.09 -1.89 11.28
C TRP A 400 43.41 -3.38 11.23
N ASN A 401 44.09 -3.86 10.18
CA ASN A 401 44.54 -5.25 10.11
C ASN A 401 45.51 -5.61 11.25
N ILE A 402 46.39 -4.69 11.63
CA ILE A 402 47.29 -4.87 12.78
C ILE A 402 46.49 -4.90 14.09
N ASP A 403 45.54 -3.97 14.27
CA ASP A 403 44.78 -3.82 15.52
C ASP A 403 43.81 -4.97 15.78
N LEU A 404 43.18 -5.49 14.73
CA LEU A 404 42.27 -6.63 14.81
C LEU A 404 43.01 -7.96 14.99
N GLY A 405 44.26 -8.05 14.51
CA GLY A 405 45.09 -9.24 14.64
C GLY A 405 44.65 -10.40 13.73
N LYS A 406 44.98 -11.63 14.14
CA LYS A 406 44.86 -12.83 13.29
C LYS A 406 43.43 -13.16 12.87
N ASP A 407 42.44 -12.83 13.69
CA ASP A 407 41.02 -13.12 13.43
C ASP A 407 40.30 -11.93 12.76
N GLY A 408 41.04 -10.90 12.33
CA GLY A 408 40.47 -9.64 11.87
C GLY A 408 39.56 -9.76 10.65
N ASP A 409 39.88 -10.64 9.71
CA ASP A 409 39.05 -10.86 8.52
C ASP A 409 37.70 -11.49 8.87
N GLU A 410 37.67 -12.45 9.80
CA GLU A 410 36.43 -13.08 10.27
C GLU A 410 35.58 -12.08 11.06
N VAL A 411 36.21 -11.31 11.95
CA VAL A 411 35.53 -10.26 12.72
C VAL A 411 34.93 -9.20 11.79
N HIS A 412 35.68 -8.77 10.79
CA HIS A 412 35.21 -7.80 9.81
C HIS A 412 34.02 -8.35 9.02
N LYS A 413 34.12 -9.58 8.53
CA LYS A 413 33.05 -10.23 7.78
C LYS A 413 31.75 -10.34 8.58
N LEU A 414 31.82 -10.71 9.85
CA LEU A 414 30.65 -10.95 10.70
C LEU A 414 30.06 -9.69 11.31
N TYR A 415 30.89 -8.71 11.69
CA TYR A 415 30.46 -7.62 12.57
C TYR A 415 30.50 -6.23 11.94
N LYS A 416 31.09 -6.04 10.75
CA LYS A 416 31.23 -4.70 10.14
C LYS A 416 29.91 -3.95 10.01
N ASP A 417 28.83 -4.65 9.69
CA ASP A 417 27.52 -4.05 9.39
C ASP A 417 26.49 -4.28 10.52
N THR A 418 26.94 -4.75 11.68
CA THR A 418 26.10 -4.96 12.86
C THR A 418 25.95 -3.68 13.68
N ILE A 419 24.81 -3.53 14.37
CA ILE A 419 24.50 -2.32 15.14
C ILE A 419 25.59 -1.91 16.15
N GLY A 420 26.29 -2.90 16.72
CA GLY A 420 27.40 -2.68 17.65
C GLY A 420 28.56 -1.90 17.03
N ASN A 421 28.78 -2.03 15.72
CA ASN A 421 29.84 -1.34 14.97
C ASN A 421 29.39 -0.01 14.33
N LEU A 422 28.12 0.36 14.48
CA LEU A 422 27.54 1.54 13.83
C LEU A 422 27.30 2.68 14.81
N THR A 423 27.47 3.90 14.34
CA THR A 423 27.13 5.13 15.06
C THR A 423 26.51 6.16 14.12
N ILE A 424 25.99 7.28 14.65
CA ILE A 424 25.42 8.37 13.86
C ILE A 424 26.29 9.62 13.94
N THR A 425 26.46 10.32 12.82
CA THR A 425 27.29 11.54 12.76
C THR A 425 26.91 12.43 11.58
N LYS A 426 27.25 13.72 11.69
CA LYS A 426 27.22 14.70 10.58
C LYS A 426 28.55 14.77 9.82
N TYR A 427 29.63 14.21 10.38
CA TYR A 427 31.01 14.37 9.89
C TYR A 427 31.58 13.09 9.24
N ASN A 428 30.72 12.25 8.65
CA ASN A 428 31.12 10.93 8.13
C ASN A 428 32.27 11.02 7.12
N SER A 429 32.21 11.99 6.20
CA SER A 429 33.27 12.24 5.21
C SER A 429 34.64 12.56 5.83
N GLU A 430 34.68 13.22 6.99
CA GLU A 430 35.91 13.56 7.71
C GLU A 430 36.49 12.38 8.50
N ILE A 431 35.64 11.43 8.90
CA ILE A 431 36.02 10.26 9.69
C ILE A 431 36.56 9.16 8.77
N SER A 432 35.78 8.73 7.76
CA SER A 432 36.17 7.77 6.73
C SER A 432 36.91 6.53 7.30
N ASN A 433 37.96 6.06 6.62
CA ASN A 433 38.72 4.85 6.99
C ASN A 433 39.87 5.12 7.97
N LYS A 434 39.79 6.20 8.77
CA LYS A 434 40.79 6.52 9.81
C LYS A 434 40.95 5.39 10.82
N SER A 435 42.10 5.33 11.50
CA SER A 435 42.33 4.35 12.56
C SER A 435 41.41 4.62 13.76
N PHE A 436 41.14 3.61 14.60
CA PHE A 436 40.27 3.80 15.75
C PHE A 436 40.72 4.94 16.66
N GLU A 437 42.04 5.09 16.87
CA GLU A 437 42.61 6.16 17.69
C GLU A 437 42.31 7.54 17.09
N ASP A 438 42.54 7.74 15.79
CA ASP A 438 42.25 9.01 15.11
C ASP A 438 40.74 9.33 15.11
N LYS A 439 39.89 8.29 15.07
CA LYS A 439 38.44 8.47 15.13
C LYS A 439 37.99 8.95 16.51
N LYS A 440 38.65 8.53 17.60
CA LYS A 440 38.30 8.92 18.97
C LYS A 440 38.39 10.43 19.19
N ASP A 441 39.40 11.08 18.61
CA ASP A 441 39.56 12.55 18.68
C ASP A 441 38.39 13.31 18.03
N ILE A 442 37.80 12.73 16.97
CA ILE A 442 36.63 13.30 16.32
C ILE A 442 35.37 13.00 17.14
N TYR A 443 35.23 11.76 17.62
CA TYR A 443 34.09 11.33 18.42
C TYR A 443 33.98 12.08 19.75
N SER A 444 35.09 12.44 20.40
CA SER A 444 35.09 13.21 21.65
C SER A 444 34.45 14.59 21.50
N ASN A 445 34.53 15.17 20.31
CA ASN A 445 33.96 16.48 19.97
C ASN A 445 32.51 16.38 19.46
N SER A 446 31.93 15.18 19.40
CA SER A 446 30.55 15.00 18.94
C SER A 446 29.54 15.47 19.99
N ASN A 447 28.49 16.15 19.52
CA ASN A 447 27.33 16.49 20.35
C ASN A 447 26.41 15.29 20.61
N ILE A 448 26.58 14.20 19.85
CA ILE A 448 25.81 12.98 19.98
C ILE A 448 26.47 12.09 21.03
N LYS A 449 25.76 11.76 22.11
CA LYS A 449 26.34 10.98 23.20
C LYS A 449 26.66 9.56 22.77
N LEU A 450 25.79 8.89 22.01
CA LEU A 450 26.04 7.54 21.49
C LEU A 450 27.35 7.45 20.71
N THR A 451 27.75 8.52 20.02
CA THR A 451 29.05 8.64 19.33
C THR A 451 30.18 8.93 20.29
N ARG A 452 29.99 9.87 21.24
CA ARG A 452 31.00 10.20 22.24
C ARG A 452 31.34 9.04 23.17
N ASP A 453 30.36 8.20 23.55
CA ASP A 453 30.53 7.04 24.42
C ASP A 453 31.50 6.00 23.85
N ILE A 454 31.75 6.01 22.52
CA ILE A 454 32.73 5.13 21.84
C ILE A 454 34.16 5.44 22.32
N THR A 455 34.44 6.67 22.76
CA THR A 455 35.76 7.08 23.26
C THR A 455 36.18 6.36 24.55
N ASN A 456 35.22 5.79 25.29
CA ASN A 456 35.48 5.02 26.50
C ASN A 456 36.13 3.65 26.22
N PHE A 457 36.12 3.19 24.97
CA PHE A 457 36.77 1.95 24.58
C PHE A 457 38.27 2.18 24.32
N GLU A 458 39.11 1.33 24.89
CA GLU A 458 40.56 1.35 24.63
C GLU A 458 40.90 0.76 23.27
N LYS A 459 40.19 -0.29 22.86
CA LYS A 459 40.40 -1.00 21.58
C LYS A 459 39.07 -1.34 20.95
N TRP A 460 39.06 -1.42 19.63
CA TRP A 460 37.88 -1.80 18.86
C TRP A 460 38.07 -3.19 18.24
N ASN A 461 37.44 -4.20 18.85
CA ASN A 461 37.51 -5.59 18.43
C ASN A 461 36.15 -6.29 18.62
N LYS A 462 36.10 -7.59 18.34
CA LYS A 462 34.89 -8.43 18.51
C LYS A 462 34.19 -8.22 19.86
N ASN A 463 34.94 -8.22 20.96
CA ASN A 463 34.36 -8.10 22.30
C ASN A 463 33.77 -6.70 22.53
N SER A 464 34.46 -5.65 22.06
CA SER A 464 33.94 -4.27 22.13
C SER A 464 32.66 -4.11 21.31
N ILE A 465 32.60 -4.68 20.11
CA ILE A 465 31.42 -4.61 19.22
C ILE A 465 30.23 -5.33 19.85
N ILE A 466 30.41 -6.59 20.29
CA ILE A 466 29.33 -7.38 20.93
C ILE A 466 28.90 -6.75 22.25
N GLY A 467 29.85 -6.30 23.07
CA GLY A 467 29.56 -5.64 24.35
C GLY A 467 28.74 -4.36 24.15
N ARG A 468 29.09 -3.54 23.15
CA ARG A 468 28.31 -2.37 22.79
C ARG A 468 26.93 -2.73 22.23
N ALA A 469 26.83 -3.73 21.35
CA ALA A 469 25.55 -4.18 20.82
C ALA A 469 24.58 -4.60 21.93
N ASN A 470 25.07 -5.32 22.95
CA ASN A 470 24.27 -5.68 24.13
C ASN A 470 23.85 -4.44 24.93
N SER A 471 24.74 -3.47 25.14
CA SER A 471 24.40 -2.22 25.85
C SER A 471 23.36 -1.38 25.09
N LEU A 472 23.43 -1.36 23.76
CA LEU A 472 22.42 -0.72 22.91
C LEU A 472 21.09 -1.48 22.95
N PHE A 473 21.13 -2.81 23.02
CA PHE A 473 19.93 -3.63 23.13
C PHE A 473 19.12 -3.31 24.38
N GLU A 474 19.75 -3.13 25.55
CA GLU A 474 19.01 -2.81 26.78
C GLU A 474 18.16 -1.53 26.60
N ARG A 475 18.70 -0.53 25.89
CA ARG A 475 17.98 0.71 25.55
C ARG A 475 16.91 0.49 24.49
N ALA A 476 17.21 -0.31 23.47
CA ALA A 476 16.24 -0.67 22.45
C ALA A 476 15.04 -1.42 23.04
N ASN A 477 15.26 -2.26 24.06
CA ASN A 477 14.21 -3.01 24.74
C ASN A 477 13.27 -2.11 25.55
N GLU A 478 13.75 -0.95 26.04
CA GLU A 478 12.92 0.07 26.69
C GLU A 478 12.06 0.86 25.69
N ILE A 479 12.59 1.14 24.49
CA ILE A 479 11.87 1.90 23.46
C ILE A 479 10.80 1.04 22.79
N TRP A 480 11.19 -0.17 22.39
CA TRP A 480 10.32 -1.16 21.76
C TRP A 480 10.03 -2.26 22.77
N GLU A 481 9.28 -1.93 23.80
CA GLU A 481 8.97 -2.82 24.93
C GLU A 481 8.04 -3.97 24.52
N LEU A 482 8.23 -5.14 25.11
CA LEU A 482 7.25 -6.23 25.07
C LEU A 482 6.21 -5.97 26.17
N PRO A 483 4.91 -5.78 25.85
CA PRO A 483 3.95 -5.27 26.84
C PRO A 483 3.72 -6.18 28.05
N VAL A 484 3.86 -7.51 27.89
CA VAL A 484 3.64 -8.52 28.95
C VAL A 484 4.49 -9.77 28.67
N ASP A 485 5.29 -10.25 29.63
CA ASP A 485 6.13 -11.46 29.48
C ASP A 485 5.46 -12.76 30.00
N ASP A 486 4.28 -12.64 30.65
CA ASP A 486 3.54 -13.78 31.23
C ASP A 486 2.77 -14.63 30.19
N TYR A 487 2.82 -14.25 28.91
CA TYR A 487 2.23 -15.03 27.83
C TYR A 487 3.02 -16.33 27.62
N ILE A 488 2.31 -17.43 27.30
CA ILE A 488 2.95 -18.70 26.92
C ILE A 488 4.08 -18.38 25.93
N ASN A 489 5.26 -18.95 26.13
CA ASN A 489 6.35 -18.93 25.18
C ASN A 489 5.89 -19.67 23.91
N VAL A 490 5.11 -18.98 23.08
CA VAL A 490 4.79 -19.35 21.72
C VAL A 490 6.09 -19.18 20.97
N THR A 491 6.94 -20.20 21.01
CA THR A 491 8.09 -20.29 20.12
C THR A 491 7.58 -20.63 18.72
N GLN A 492 8.36 -20.34 17.68
CA GLN A 492 8.05 -20.81 16.31
C GLN A 492 7.93 -22.35 16.19
N GLU A 493 8.26 -23.08 17.25
CA GLU A 493 8.32 -24.55 17.28
C GLU A 493 6.99 -25.22 17.61
N ASN A 494 6.04 -24.53 18.26
CA ASN A 494 4.74 -25.12 18.64
C ASN A 494 3.58 -24.38 17.97
N LEU A 495 2.75 -25.12 17.23
CA LEU A 495 1.53 -24.59 16.62
C LEU A 495 0.41 -24.51 17.66
N ILE A 496 -0.34 -23.42 17.61
CA ILE A 496 -1.55 -23.14 18.38
C ILE A 496 -2.73 -23.76 17.64
N THR A 497 -3.53 -24.54 18.35
CA THR A 497 -4.73 -25.15 17.78
C THR A 497 -5.74 -24.07 17.40
N GLY A 498 -6.19 -24.10 16.14
CA GLY A 498 -7.19 -23.18 15.60
C GLY A 498 -6.65 -21.83 15.10
N GLU A 499 -5.36 -21.52 15.33
CA GLU A 499 -4.73 -20.33 14.73
C GLU A 499 -4.51 -20.54 13.24
N GLU A 500 -4.63 -19.45 12.48
CA GLU A 500 -4.41 -19.44 11.04
C GLU A 500 -2.95 -19.14 10.74
N TYR A 501 -2.30 -20.05 10.03
CA TYR A 501 -0.91 -19.97 9.59
C TYR A 501 -0.87 -19.72 8.10
N SER A 502 -0.08 -18.75 7.66
CA SER A 502 0.17 -18.59 6.22
C SER A 502 0.88 -19.82 5.69
N ILE A 503 0.56 -20.20 4.45
CA ILE A 503 1.24 -21.32 3.82
C ILE A 503 2.76 -21.12 3.81
N MET A 504 3.24 -19.88 3.76
CA MET A 504 4.66 -19.52 3.75
C MET A 504 5.33 -19.51 5.12
N ASP A 505 4.59 -19.74 6.21
CA ASP A 505 5.15 -19.77 7.57
C ASP A 505 6.12 -20.93 7.71
N ASN A 506 7.38 -20.68 8.05
CA ASN A 506 8.34 -21.75 8.28
C ASN A 506 8.09 -22.44 9.64
N VAL A 507 7.08 -23.31 9.68
CA VAL A 507 6.66 -24.07 10.86
C VAL A 507 6.83 -25.57 10.65
N ASP A 508 7.09 -26.29 11.74
CA ASP A 508 7.05 -27.75 11.77
C ASP A 508 5.64 -28.22 12.14
N VAL A 509 4.99 -28.96 11.24
CA VAL A 509 3.64 -29.50 11.45
C VAL A 509 3.64 -30.94 11.96
N THR A 510 4.80 -31.48 12.34
CA THR A 510 4.92 -32.85 12.85
C THR A 510 4.07 -33.05 14.10
N GLY A 511 3.19 -34.05 14.08
CA GLY A 511 2.29 -34.37 15.18
C GLY A 511 0.94 -33.64 15.14
N TYR A 512 0.77 -32.64 14.26
CA TYR A 512 -0.48 -31.90 14.12
C TYR A 512 -1.33 -32.44 12.96
N LYS A 513 -2.66 -32.31 13.09
CA LYS A 513 -3.63 -32.56 12.02
C LYS A 513 -4.18 -31.25 11.48
N PRO A 514 -4.27 -31.06 10.15
CA PRO A 514 -4.92 -29.89 9.59
C PRO A 514 -6.43 -29.96 9.87
N THR A 515 -7.05 -28.80 10.01
CA THR A 515 -8.49 -28.67 10.22
C THR A 515 -9.17 -27.91 9.09
N ALA A 516 -8.45 -27.01 8.42
CA ALA A 516 -8.97 -26.28 7.27
C ALA A 516 -7.85 -25.73 6.40
N LEU A 517 -8.10 -25.69 5.09
CA LEU A 517 -7.37 -24.92 4.09
C LEU A 517 -8.19 -23.67 3.80
N ILE A 518 -7.56 -22.50 3.77
CA ILE A 518 -8.24 -21.21 3.56
C ILE A 518 -7.67 -20.61 2.28
N ILE A 519 -8.53 -20.37 1.30
CA ILE A 519 -8.16 -19.81 -0.02
C ILE A 519 -8.98 -18.54 -0.24
N ASP A 520 -8.34 -17.36 -0.28
CA ASP A 520 -9.03 -16.05 -0.40
C ASP A 520 -10.21 -15.91 0.59
N ASN A 521 -9.98 -16.33 1.85
CA ASN A 521 -10.95 -16.45 2.96
C ASN A 521 -12.03 -17.54 2.87
N ASP A 522 -12.12 -18.29 1.78
CA ASP A 522 -13.00 -19.46 1.72
C ASP A 522 -12.39 -20.62 2.52
N ARG A 523 -13.06 -20.98 3.62
CA ARG A 523 -12.59 -22.01 4.54
C ARG A 523 -13.08 -23.38 4.10
N ILE A 524 -12.15 -24.18 3.57
CA ILE A 524 -12.36 -25.56 3.12
C ILE A 524 -12.00 -26.49 4.29
N PRO A 525 -12.95 -27.27 4.85
CA PRO A 525 -12.65 -28.24 5.90
C PRO A 525 -11.72 -29.34 5.41
N ILE A 526 -10.63 -29.59 6.14
CA ILE A 526 -9.62 -30.60 5.78
C ILE A 526 -9.51 -31.63 6.90
N SER A 527 -9.43 -32.92 6.53
CA SER A 527 -9.35 -34.02 7.50
C SER A 527 -7.95 -34.60 7.67
N SER A 528 -7.09 -34.45 6.65
CA SER A 528 -5.71 -34.91 6.65
C SER A 528 -4.79 -34.05 5.76
N TRP A 529 -3.48 -34.12 5.96
CA TRP A 529 -2.51 -33.41 5.10
C TRP A 529 -2.60 -33.89 3.64
N LYS A 530 -2.87 -35.18 3.42
CA LYS A 530 -3.14 -35.70 2.07
C LYS A 530 -4.31 -34.96 1.43
N ASP A 531 -5.42 -34.81 2.14
CA ASP A 531 -6.62 -34.15 1.61
C ASP A 531 -6.31 -32.69 1.27
N MET A 532 -5.51 -32.00 2.10
CA MET A 532 -5.07 -30.63 1.81
C MET A 532 -4.32 -30.51 0.48
N LEU A 533 -3.42 -31.47 0.19
CA LEU A 533 -2.67 -31.48 -1.07
C LEU A 533 -3.58 -31.70 -2.27
N VAL A 534 -4.52 -32.65 -2.17
CA VAL A 534 -5.47 -32.97 -3.24
C VAL A 534 -6.36 -31.75 -3.52
N GLU A 535 -6.98 -31.19 -2.49
CA GLU A 535 -7.85 -30.01 -2.61
C GLU A 535 -7.10 -28.81 -3.21
N MET A 536 -5.84 -28.58 -2.82
CA MET A 536 -5.03 -27.53 -3.43
C MET A 536 -4.78 -27.79 -4.92
N CYS A 537 -4.37 -29.00 -5.29
CA CYS A 537 -4.14 -29.34 -6.70
C CYS A 537 -5.40 -29.21 -7.55
N ASP A 538 -6.56 -29.66 -7.04
CA ASP A 538 -7.84 -29.54 -7.71
C ASP A 538 -8.26 -28.07 -7.87
N PHE A 539 -8.05 -27.25 -6.83
CA PHE A 539 -8.29 -25.81 -6.91
C PHE A 539 -7.42 -25.16 -8.00
N LEU A 540 -6.11 -25.40 -8.00
CA LEU A 540 -5.17 -24.79 -8.95
C LEU A 540 -5.42 -25.25 -10.40
N LEU A 541 -5.77 -26.52 -10.60
CA LEU A 541 -6.12 -27.05 -11.92
C LEU A 541 -7.38 -26.40 -12.51
N ASN A 542 -8.34 -26.03 -11.66
CA ASN A 542 -9.53 -25.29 -12.05
C ASN A 542 -9.26 -23.78 -12.22
N PHE A 543 -8.29 -23.25 -11.48
CA PHE A 543 -7.90 -21.85 -11.53
C PHE A 543 -7.15 -21.50 -12.82
N ASP A 544 -6.06 -22.21 -13.13
CA ASP A 544 -5.32 -22.07 -14.39
C ASP A 544 -4.81 -23.43 -14.85
N ARG A 545 -5.59 -24.03 -15.76
CA ARG A 545 -5.28 -25.35 -16.30
C ARG A 545 -3.99 -25.34 -17.10
N GLU A 546 -3.74 -24.34 -17.94
CA GLU A 546 -2.55 -24.32 -18.79
C GLU A 546 -1.27 -24.24 -17.96
N LEU A 547 -1.27 -23.35 -16.96
CA LEU A 547 -0.17 -23.22 -16.02
C LEU A 547 0.03 -24.51 -15.22
N PHE A 548 -1.04 -25.14 -14.72
CA PHE A 548 -0.93 -26.39 -13.99
C PHE A 548 -0.30 -27.51 -14.82
N TYR A 549 -0.70 -27.68 -16.08
CA TYR A 549 -0.12 -28.70 -16.96
C TYR A 549 1.36 -28.40 -17.30
N SER A 550 1.78 -27.14 -17.29
CA SER A 550 3.19 -26.77 -17.47
C SER A 550 4.09 -27.26 -16.33
N LEU A 551 3.54 -27.48 -15.13
CA LEU A 551 4.28 -28.01 -13.97
C LEU A 551 4.86 -29.41 -14.22
N LEU A 552 4.27 -30.20 -15.13
CA LEU A 552 4.76 -31.53 -15.50
C LEU A 552 6.16 -31.49 -16.12
N ASP A 553 6.52 -30.38 -16.78
CA ASP A 553 7.83 -30.18 -17.39
C ASP A 553 8.84 -29.59 -16.39
N ASN A 554 8.36 -29.04 -15.27
CA ASN A 554 9.18 -28.45 -14.22
C ASN A 554 9.82 -29.54 -13.34
N LYS A 555 11.15 -29.50 -13.21
CA LYS A 555 11.94 -30.50 -12.47
C LYS A 555 11.56 -30.59 -10.99
N ASN A 556 11.05 -29.51 -10.40
CA ASN A 556 10.67 -29.46 -8.99
C ASN A 556 9.45 -30.35 -8.68
N PHE A 557 8.56 -30.58 -9.66
CA PHE A 557 7.29 -31.29 -9.46
C PHE A 557 7.26 -32.72 -10.02
N ARG A 558 8.35 -33.20 -10.63
CA ARG A 558 8.44 -34.56 -11.21
C ARG A 558 8.16 -35.70 -10.23
N LYS A 559 8.37 -35.46 -8.94
CA LYS A 559 8.09 -36.43 -7.86
C LYS A 559 6.68 -36.30 -7.29
N LEU A 560 5.99 -35.22 -7.63
CA LEU A 560 4.66 -34.89 -7.13
C LEU A 560 3.59 -35.26 -8.14
N ILE A 561 3.76 -34.87 -9.42
CA ILE A 561 2.73 -35.01 -10.46
C ILE A 561 3.31 -35.78 -11.65
N SER A 562 2.56 -36.74 -12.19
CA SER A 562 2.94 -37.50 -13.39
C SER A 562 1.74 -37.74 -14.32
N ARG A 563 2.04 -38.02 -15.60
CA ARG A 563 1.07 -38.52 -16.58
C ARG A 563 0.88 -40.04 -16.50
N ASN A 564 1.76 -40.75 -15.80
CA ASN A 564 1.69 -42.19 -15.63
C ASN A 564 1.63 -42.56 -14.14
N ALA A 565 0.68 -43.42 -13.77
CA ALA A 565 0.52 -43.89 -12.40
C ALA A 565 1.74 -44.67 -11.91
N ASP A 566 2.41 -45.42 -12.81
CA ASP A 566 3.58 -46.25 -12.46
C ASP A 566 4.80 -45.44 -12.02
N ASP A 567 4.85 -44.13 -12.31
CA ASP A 567 5.93 -43.24 -11.90
C ASP A 567 5.81 -42.79 -10.43
N ILE A 568 4.68 -43.10 -9.78
CA ILE A 568 4.29 -42.61 -8.45
C ILE A 568 4.11 -43.79 -7.48
N ARG A 569 4.47 -43.62 -6.20
CA ARG A 569 4.40 -44.70 -5.20
C ARG A 569 2.99 -44.93 -4.67
N LYS A 570 2.21 -43.86 -4.52
CA LYS A 570 0.79 -43.93 -4.16
C LYS A 570 -0.01 -42.87 -4.90
N GLU A 571 -0.64 -43.31 -5.96
CA GLU A 571 -1.39 -42.48 -6.90
C GLU A 571 -2.74 -42.04 -6.34
N GLU A 572 -3.06 -40.77 -6.56
CA GLU A 572 -4.42 -40.23 -6.55
C GLU A 572 -4.67 -39.62 -7.92
N GLN A 573 -5.80 -39.94 -8.55
CA GLN A 573 -6.13 -39.42 -9.88
C GLN A 573 -6.83 -38.06 -9.76
N LEU A 574 -6.19 -36.99 -10.25
CA LEU A 574 -6.76 -35.63 -10.26
C LEU A 574 -7.63 -35.39 -11.51
N ALA A 575 -7.17 -35.88 -12.66
CA ALA A 575 -7.87 -35.79 -13.93
C ALA A 575 -7.53 -36.99 -14.82
N GLU A 576 -8.18 -37.10 -15.98
CA GLU A 576 -7.87 -38.16 -16.94
C GLU A 576 -6.40 -38.06 -17.40
N GLY A 577 -5.60 -39.08 -17.06
CA GLY A 577 -4.17 -39.12 -17.38
C GLY A 577 -3.28 -38.21 -16.53
N LEU A 578 -3.76 -37.76 -15.36
CA LEU A 578 -3.00 -36.92 -14.42
C LEU A 578 -3.07 -37.50 -13.01
N TYR A 579 -1.90 -37.86 -12.47
CA TYR A 579 -1.75 -38.55 -11.19
C TYR A 579 -0.89 -37.74 -10.22
N LEU A 580 -1.25 -37.79 -8.94
CA LEU A 580 -0.61 -37.11 -7.82
C LEU A 580 -0.02 -38.11 -6.84
N GLU A 581 1.22 -37.87 -6.37
CA GLU A 581 1.87 -38.61 -5.29
C GLU A 581 1.33 -38.17 -3.94
N THR A 582 0.78 -39.13 -3.19
CA THR A 582 0.18 -38.85 -1.88
C THR A 582 0.88 -39.54 -0.71
N ASN A 583 1.90 -40.36 -0.96
CA ASN A 583 2.73 -40.96 0.09
C ASN A 583 3.88 -40.02 0.52
N LEU A 584 3.50 -38.88 1.08
CA LEU A 584 4.39 -37.82 1.56
C LEU A 584 4.16 -37.58 3.06
N ASN A 585 5.20 -37.16 3.78
CA ASN A 585 5.02 -36.74 5.17
C ASN A 585 4.37 -35.33 5.23
N ALA A 586 3.86 -34.94 6.39
CA ALA A 586 3.14 -33.67 6.56
C ALA A 586 3.96 -32.43 6.13
N ASN A 587 5.24 -32.39 6.47
CA ASN A 587 6.13 -31.29 6.12
C ASN A 587 6.46 -31.27 4.62
N ASP A 588 6.65 -32.43 3.99
CA ASP A 588 6.84 -32.54 2.54
C ASP A 588 5.61 -32.02 1.80
N ILE A 589 4.41 -32.42 2.25
CA ILE A 589 3.14 -31.93 1.70
C ILE A 589 3.08 -30.40 1.80
N LEU A 590 3.32 -29.85 2.98
CA LEU A 590 3.27 -28.40 3.20
C LEU A 590 4.27 -27.67 2.28
N ASN A 591 5.47 -28.20 2.09
CA ASN A 591 6.47 -27.64 1.18
C ASN A 591 6.05 -27.74 -0.30
N TYR A 592 5.41 -28.83 -0.72
CA TYR A 592 4.88 -28.93 -2.08
C TYR A 592 3.73 -27.95 -2.30
N VAL A 593 2.84 -27.80 -1.33
CA VAL A 593 1.77 -26.79 -1.39
C VAL A 593 2.37 -25.38 -1.48
N ARG A 594 3.42 -25.05 -0.71
CA ARG A 594 4.16 -23.78 -0.85
C ARG A 594 4.70 -23.57 -2.26
N LEU A 595 5.37 -24.57 -2.82
CA LEU A 595 5.94 -24.50 -4.17
C LEU A 595 4.84 -24.28 -5.22
N LEU A 596 3.73 -25.01 -5.10
CA LEU A 596 2.57 -24.83 -5.97
C LEU A 596 2.01 -23.42 -5.87
N THR A 597 1.84 -22.88 -4.66
CA THR A 597 1.32 -21.52 -4.49
C THR A 597 2.26 -20.45 -5.04
N THR A 598 3.57 -20.65 -4.98
CA THR A 598 4.55 -19.73 -5.57
C THR A 598 4.56 -19.74 -7.09
N GLU A 599 4.39 -20.90 -7.74
CA GLU A 599 4.30 -20.94 -9.20
C GLU A 599 3.03 -20.25 -9.74
N PHE A 600 2.00 -20.09 -8.89
CA PHE A 600 0.73 -19.44 -9.23
C PHE A 600 0.62 -18.01 -8.67
N ASP A 601 1.65 -17.47 -8.03
CA ASP A 601 1.65 -16.16 -7.36
C ASP A 601 0.48 -16.00 -6.34
N MET A 602 0.20 -17.06 -5.56
CA MET A 602 -0.93 -17.14 -4.64
C MET A 602 -0.55 -17.14 -3.15
N GLU A 603 0.72 -16.90 -2.81
CA GLU A 603 1.24 -17.11 -1.44
C GLU A 603 0.54 -16.28 -0.37
N GLU A 604 0.05 -15.09 -0.73
CA GLU A 604 -0.64 -14.17 0.19
C GLU A 604 -2.10 -14.55 0.48
N PHE A 605 -2.64 -15.52 -0.27
CA PHE A 605 -4.07 -15.87 -0.22
C PHE A 605 -4.34 -17.26 0.37
N ILE A 606 -3.28 -18.00 0.71
CA ILE A 606 -3.39 -19.36 1.24
C ILE A 606 -2.95 -19.39 2.70
N ASP A 607 -3.87 -19.82 3.56
CA ASP A 607 -3.61 -20.13 4.97
C ASP A 607 -4.11 -21.54 5.32
N PHE A 608 -3.72 -22.03 6.49
CA PHE A 608 -4.22 -23.28 7.05
C PHE A 608 -4.39 -23.18 8.56
N THR A 609 -5.23 -24.05 9.11
CA THR A 609 -5.42 -24.21 10.56
C THR A 609 -5.10 -25.63 10.97
N VAL A 610 -4.61 -25.82 12.20
CA VAL A 610 -4.25 -27.14 12.73
C VAL A 610 -4.89 -27.39 14.10
N ARG A 611 -4.89 -28.66 14.50
CA ARG A 611 -5.11 -29.12 15.88
C ARG A 611 -4.08 -30.18 16.25
N TYR A 612 -3.76 -30.25 17.54
CA TYR A 612 -2.92 -31.32 18.08
C TYR A 612 -3.60 -32.70 17.96
#